data_AF-A0A925ZLZ2-F1
#
_entry.id   AF-A0A925ZLZ2-F1
#
_cell.length_a   1.000
_cell.length_b   1.000
_cell.length_c   1.000
_cell.angle_alpha   90.00
_cell.angle_beta   90.00
_cell.angle_gamma   90.00
#
_symmetry.space_group_name_H-M   'P 1'
#
loop_
_entity.id
_entity.type
_entity.pdbx_description
1 polymer ?
#
loop_
_entity_poly.entity_id
_entity_poly.type
_entity_poly.pdbx_seq_one_letter_code
_entity_poly.pdbx_strand_id
1 'polypeptide(L)'
;LESALTRAGTPSAGGVRLGGSVLAGLRDVVRTPTLRTIAIYVLLYTATSTVLYVVQGSIVRDAFPERDARTAYFASLDLAVSLLALTLQLGLTRVLLVRLPVAAVLMILPVATIGVLATLGARPTLAVLTAVQVARRALEHAIAKPGRELLYDRADREVKLKGQNAVDTAVYRAGDMVSGWLVAGLGALGMVGGGLLLAFVPIAVVWTWFAGRIAPREG
;
A
#
# COMPACT_ATOMS: atom_id res chain seq x y z
N LEU A 1 58.41 7.60 -14.65
CA LEU A 1 57.50 6.44 -14.76
C LEU A 1 57.30 5.74 -13.41
N GLU A 2 57.29 6.46 -12.27
CA GLU A 2 56.94 5.85 -10.97
C GLU A 2 56.18 6.82 -10.04
N SER A 3 55.72 7.95 -10.57
CA SER A 3 54.87 8.93 -9.88
C SER A 3 53.36 8.64 -10.01
N ALA A 4 52.98 7.38 -10.34
CA ALA A 4 51.63 7.02 -10.78
C ALA A 4 50.93 5.92 -9.95
N LEU A 5 51.49 5.45 -8.82
CA LEU A 5 50.91 4.31 -8.07
C LEU A 5 50.54 4.59 -6.61
N THR A 6 50.52 5.84 -6.17
CA THR A 6 50.02 6.23 -4.83
C THR A 6 48.65 6.91 -4.90
N ARG A 7 47.70 6.29 -5.61
CA ARG A 7 46.26 6.62 -5.56
C ARG A 7 45.42 5.35 -5.52
N ALA A 8 45.68 4.48 -4.54
CA ALA A 8 44.65 3.55 -4.08
C ALA A 8 43.78 4.29 -3.06
N GLY A 9 42.92 5.17 -3.55
CA GLY A 9 41.81 5.69 -2.77
C GLY A 9 40.93 4.51 -2.38
N THR A 10 40.87 4.20 -1.09
CA THR A 10 39.81 3.36 -0.54
C THR A 10 38.48 3.98 -0.99
N PRO A 11 37.57 3.22 -1.62
CA PRO A 11 36.22 3.72 -1.78
C PRO A 11 35.68 3.87 -0.36
N SER A 12 35.55 5.12 0.09
CA SER A 12 34.74 5.40 1.25
C SER A 12 33.34 4.87 0.90
N ALA A 13 33.01 3.72 1.48
CA ALA A 13 31.64 3.30 1.69
C ALA A 13 31.02 4.31 2.68
N GLY A 14 30.89 5.55 2.22
CA GLY A 14 30.02 6.55 2.80
C GLY A 14 28.60 6.11 2.50
N GLY A 15 28.18 5.03 3.17
CA GLY A 15 26.77 4.85 3.45
C GLY A 15 26.34 6.16 4.09
N VAL A 16 25.56 6.94 3.35
CA VAL A 16 24.93 8.15 3.87
C VAL A 16 24.18 7.68 5.10
N ARG A 17 24.79 7.90 6.28
CA ARG A 17 24.07 7.77 7.53
C ARG A 17 23.00 8.84 7.41
N LEU A 18 21.79 8.43 7.09
CA LEU A 18 20.60 9.26 7.11
C LEU A 18 20.35 9.63 8.57
N GLY A 19 21.20 10.51 9.11
CA GLY A 19 21.08 11.12 10.42
C GLY A 19 19.94 12.11 10.36
N GLY A 20 18.74 11.62 10.65
CA GLY A 20 17.55 12.42 10.83
C GLY A 20 16.65 11.70 11.80
N SER A 21 16.15 12.40 12.82
CA SER A 21 15.15 11.84 13.73
C SER A 21 13.88 11.48 12.95
N VAL A 22 13.11 10.49 13.40
CA VAL A 22 11.79 10.14 12.82
C VAL A 22 10.87 11.37 12.70
N LEU A 23 10.99 12.31 13.65
CA LEU A 23 10.32 13.61 13.62
C LEU A 23 10.73 14.49 12.43
N ALA A 24 11.99 14.48 12.00
CA ALA A 24 12.44 15.21 10.82
C ALA A 24 11.81 14.63 9.55
N GLY A 25 11.75 13.30 9.42
CA GLY A 25 11.08 12.63 8.30
C GLY A 25 9.59 12.95 8.22
N LEU A 26 8.88 13.00 9.36
CA LEU A 26 7.47 13.41 9.42
C LEU A 26 7.28 14.88 9.03
N ARG A 27 8.19 15.77 9.47
CA ARG A 27 8.17 17.18 9.07
C ARG A 27 8.37 17.34 7.55
N ASP A 28 9.26 16.55 6.96
CA ASP A 28 9.52 16.57 5.52
C ASP A 28 8.32 16.07 4.70
N VAL A 29 7.60 15.06 5.21
CA VAL A 29 6.34 14.59 4.61
C VAL A 29 5.28 15.69 4.57
N VAL A 30 5.14 16.45 5.66
CA VAL A 30 4.14 17.54 5.73
C VAL A 30 4.53 18.71 4.82
N ARG A 31 5.83 19.01 4.69
CA ARG A 31 6.33 20.16 3.94
C ARG A 31 6.43 19.92 2.44
N THR A 32 6.68 18.69 2.02
CA THR A 32 6.88 18.36 0.60
C THR A 32 5.55 17.98 -0.03
N PRO A 33 5.04 18.73 -1.03
CA PRO A 33 3.73 18.45 -1.63
C PRO A 33 3.59 17.02 -2.17
N THR A 34 4.64 16.51 -2.81
CA THR A 34 4.68 15.14 -3.35
C THR A 34 4.61 14.08 -2.25
N LEU A 35 5.40 14.23 -1.17
CA LEU A 35 5.38 13.27 -0.05
C LEU A 35 4.05 13.28 0.68
N ARG A 36 3.43 14.46 0.85
CA ARG A 36 2.08 14.59 1.41
C ARG A 36 1.05 13.85 0.57
N THR A 37 1.12 13.95 -0.76
CA THR A 37 0.22 13.22 -1.67
C THR A 37 0.36 11.71 -1.49
N ILE A 38 1.60 11.21 -1.42
CA ILE A 38 1.87 9.78 -1.21
C ILE A 38 1.40 9.34 0.18
N ALA A 39 1.66 10.15 1.21
CA ALA A 39 1.22 9.87 2.58
C ALA A 39 -0.31 9.77 2.67
N ILE A 40 -1.07 10.71 2.09
CA ILE A 40 -2.54 10.65 2.06
C ILE A 40 -3.02 9.39 1.33
N TYR A 41 -2.41 9.06 0.19
CA TYR A 41 -2.73 7.83 -0.55
C TYR A 41 -2.52 6.59 0.32
N VAL A 42 -1.38 6.51 1.04
CA VAL A 42 -1.05 5.39 1.93
C VAL A 42 -2.01 5.33 3.13
N LEU A 43 -2.38 6.46 3.73
CA LEU A 43 -3.34 6.49 4.85
C LEU A 43 -4.73 5.97 4.44
N LEU A 44 -5.20 6.30 3.25
CA LEU A 44 -6.47 5.79 2.71
C LEU A 44 -6.37 4.30 2.37
N TYR A 45 -5.22 3.87 1.83
CA TYR A 45 -4.93 2.47 1.61
C TYR A 45 -4.91 1.66 2.91
N THR A 46 -4.22 2.13 3.96
CA THR A 46 -4.14 1.42 5.24
C THR A 46 -5.52 1.30 5.87
N ALA A 47 -6.33 2.36 5.87
CA ALA A 47 -7.71 2.30 6.36
C ALA A 47 -8.53 1.16 5.76
N THR A 48 -8.53 1.02 4.43
CA THR A 48 -9.25 -0.07 3.77
C THR A 48 -8.60 -1.43 3.97
N SER A 49 -7.28 -1.50 4.13
CA SER A 49 -6.56 -2.74 4.40
C SER A 49 -6.79 -3.24 5.83
N THR A 50 -6.85 -2.36 6.83
CA THR A 50 -7.08 -2.72 8.24
C THR A 50 -8.44 -3.36 8.42
N VAL A 51 -9.51 -2.78 7.86
CA VAL A 51 -10.85 -3.38 7.97
C VAL A 51 -10.93 -4.74 7.30
N LEU A 52 -10.31 -4.90 6.12
CA LEU A 52 -10.24 -6.17 5.42
C LEU A 52 -9.47 -7.22 6.23
N TYR A 53 -8.37 -6.84 6.88
CA TYR A 53 -7.61 -7.71 7.76
C TYR A 53 -8.44 -8.19 8.96
N VAL A 54 -9.16 -7.29 9.61
CA VAL A 54 -10.00 -7.63 10.78
C VAL A 54 -11.11 -8.61 10.39
N VAL A 55 -11.84 -8.34 9.30
CA VAL A 55 -12.94 -9.19 8.83
C VAL A 55 -12.42 -10.51 8.23
N GLN A 56 -11.28 -10.50 7.54
CA GLN A 56 -10.58 -11.72 7.15
C GLN A 56 -10.29 -12.59 8.36
N GLY A 57 -9.78 -11.98 9.43
CA GLY A 57 -9.44 -12.67 10.67
C GLY A 57 -10.62 -13.38 11.30
N SER A 58 -11.85 -12.82 11.25
CA SER A 58 -13.04 -13.54 11.72
C SER A 58 -13.43 -14.67 10.77
N ILE A 59 -13.57 -14.40 9.47
CA ILE A 59 -14.01 -15.40 8.49
C ILE A 59 -13.09 -16.64 8.48
N VAL A 60 -11.77 -16.42 8.53
CA VAL A 60 -10.79 -17.52 8.52
C VAL A 60 -10.80 -18.30 9.84
N ARG A 61 -11.03 -17.62 10.98
CA ARG A 61 -11.15 -18.31 12.28
C ARG A 61 -12.39 -19.19 12.34
N ASP A 62 -13.49 -18.74 11.76
CA ASP A 62 -14.75 -19.47 11.73
C ASP A 62 -14.69 -20.65 10.76
N ALA A 63 -14.00 -20.50 9.63
CA ALA A 63 -13.84 -21.55 8.62
C ALA A 63 -12.83 -22.65 9.02
N PHE A 64 -11.82 -22.30 9.81
CA PHE A 64 -10.76 -23.22 10.22
C PHE A 64 -10.57 -23.18 11.74
N PRO A 65 -11.09 -24.17 12.50
CA PRO A 65 -10.92 -24.22 13.94
C PRO A 65 -9.46 -24.38 14.39
N GLU A 66 -8.68 -25.17 13.66
CA GLU A 66 -7.28 -25.49 13.96
C GLU A 66 -6.32 -24.39 13.48
N ARG A 67 -5.30 -24.09 14.29
CA ARG A 67 -4.28 -23.09 13.94
C ARG A 67 -3.46 -23.47 12.71
N ASP A 68 -3.13 -24.75 12.56
CA ASP A 68 -2.29 -25.23 11.44
C ASP A 68 -3.00 -25.07 10.10
N ALA A 69 -4.31 -25.34 10.06
CA ALA A 69 -5.14 -25.12 8.88
C ALA A 69 -5.20 -23.63 8.47
N ARG A 70 -5.29 -22.71 9.45
CA ARG A 70 -5.23 -21.25 9.18
C ARG A 70 -3.88 -20.84 8.61
N THR A 71 -2.78 -21.36 9.16
CA THR A 71 -1.43 -21.08 8.68
C THR A 71 -1.25 -21.56 7.24
N ALA A 72 -1.69 -22.79 6.94
CA ALA A 72 -1.67 -23.34 5.59
C ALA A 72 -2.49 -22.49 4.61
N TYR A 73 -3.71 -22.09 5.00
CA TYR A 73 -4.54 -21.18 4.21
C TYR A 73 -3.84 -19.86 3.89
N PHE A 74 -3.24 -19.20 4.89
CA PHE A 74 -2.52 -17.95 4.66
C PHE A 74 -1.29 -18.13 3.79
N ALA A 75 -0.56 -19.24 3.93
CA ALA A 75 0.57 -19.56 3.05
C ALA A 75 0.11 -19.72 1.59
N SER A 76 -0.98 -20.45 1.34
CA SER A 76 -1.55 -20.60 0.00
C SER A 76 -2.05 -19.28 -0.57
N LEU A 77 -2.70 -18.45 0.25
CA LEU A 77 -3.17 -17.13 -0.16
C LEU A 77 -2.00 -16.23 -0.55
N ASP A 78 -0.93 -16.21 0.24
CA ASP A 78 0.26 -15.39 -0.02
C ASP A 78 1.01 -15.85 -1.28
N LEU A 79 1.09 -17.16 -1.50
CA LEU A 79 1.62 -17.74 -2.73
C LEU A 79 0.79 -17.32 -3.94
N ALA A 80 -0.54 -17.42 -3.86
CA ALA A 80 -1.43 -17.01 -4.94
C ALA A 80 -1.31 -15.51 -5.26
N VAL A 81 -1.22 -14.66 -4.24
CA VAL A 81 -0.96 -13.22 -4.39
C VAL A 81 0.36 -12.98 -5.12
N SER A 82 1.43 -13.65 -4.69
CA SER A 82 2.77 -13.45 -5.23
C SER A 82 2.87 -13.90 -6.68
N LEU A 83 2.31 -15.06 -7.01
CA LEU A 83 2.28 -15.58 -8.38
C LEU A 83 1.47 -14.66 -9.29
N LEU A 84 0.26 -14.26 -8.88
CA LEU A 84 -0.57 -13.35 -9.67
C LEU A 84 0.11 -11.98 -9.85
N ALA A 85 0.69 -11.43 -8.77
CA ALA A 85 1.42 -10.16 -8.84
C ALA A 85 2.58 -10.24 -9.84
N LEU A 86 3.38 -11.31 -9.81
CA LEU A 86 4.48 -11.54 -10.74
C LEU A 86 3.97 -11.62 -12.19
N THR A 87 2.91 -12.38 -12.45
CA THR A 87 2.29 -12.48 -13.78
C THR A 87 1.84 -11.12 -14.30
N LEU A 88 1.18 -10.33 -13.45
CA LEU A 88 0.74 -8.98 -13.80
C LEU A 88 1.94 -8.03 -14.03
N GLN A 89 3.01 -8.16 -13.24
CA GLN A 89 4.23 -7.35 -13.41
C GLN A 89 4.93 -7.59 -14.73
N LEU A 90 5.06 -8.85 -15.15
CA LEU A 90 5.75 -9.21 -16.39
C LEU A 90 5.00 -8.75 -17.64
N GLY A 91 3.67 -8.71 -17.61
CA GLY A 91 2.84 -8.33 -18.77
C GLY A 91 2.21 -6.94 -18.69
N LEU A 92 1.40 -6.72 -17.65
CA LEU A 92 0.46 -5.60 -17.57
C LEU A 92 1.10 -4.33 -17.00
N THR A 93 1.93 -4.44 -15.98
CA THR A 93 2.46 -3.28 -15.25
C THR A 93 3.22 -2.32 -16.15
N ARG A 94 4.16 -2.83 -16.96
CA ARG A 94 4.94 -1.99 -17.89
C ARG A 94 4.01 -1.25 -18.86
N VAL A 95 3.01 -1.95 -19.41
CA VAL A 95 2.07 -1.36 -20.38
C VAL A 95 1.28 -0.23 -19.72
N LEU A 96 0.72 -0.45 -18.53
CA LEU A 96 -0.04 0.57 -17.82
C LEU A 96 0.80 1.79 -17.45
N LEU A 97 2.01 1.59 -16.92
CA LEU A 97 2.89 2.69 -16.49
C LEU A 97 3.39 3.57 -17.65
N VAL A 98 3.50 3.01 -18.87
CA VAL A 98 3.93 3.76 -20.07
C VAL A 98 2.76 4.39 -20.81
N ARG A 99 1.60 3.72 -20.86
CA ARG A 99 0.45 4.15 -21.67
C ARG A 99 -0.51 5.08 -20.94
N LEU A 100 -0.57 5.02 -19.61
CA LEU A 100 -1.53 5.77 -18.81
C LEU A 100 -0.85 6.87 -17.99
N PRO A 101 -1.55 7.99 -17.72
CA PRO A 101 -1.07 8.95 -16.74
C PRO A 101 -1.01 8.32 -15.35
N VAL A 102 -0.04 8.75 -14.54
CA VAL A 102 0.20 8.22 -13.19
C VAL A 102 -1.08 8.24 -12.33
N ALA A 103 -1.91 9.28 -12.48
CA ALA A 103 -3.19 9.38 -11.77
C ALA A 103 -4.13 8.20 -12.10
N ALA A 104 -4.27 7.85 -13.38
CA ALA A 104 -5.11 6.73 -13.82
C ALA A 104 -4.58 5.39 -13.31
N VAL A 105 -3.25 5.19 -13.30
CA VAL A 105 -2.63 3.99 -12.71
C VAL A 105 -2.97 3.88 -11.21
N LEU A 106 -2.81 4.98 -10.48
CA LEU A 106 -3.05 5.02 -9.03
C LEU A 106 -4.52 4.87 -8.65
N MET A 107 -5.45 5.13 -9.57
CA MET A 107 -6.88 4.90 -9.38
C MET A 107 -7.30 3.43 -9.46
N ILE A 108 -6.51 2.56 -10.12
CA ILE A 108 -6.90 1.15 -10.35
C ILE A 108 -7.17 0.42 -9.04
N LEU A 109 -6.27 0.53 -8.07
CA LEU A 109 -6.39 -0.14 -6.79
C LEU A 109 -7.58 0.35 -5.93
N PRO A 110 -7.79 1.67 -5.71
CA PRO A 110 -8.95 2.13 -4.95
C PRO A 110 -10.28 1.77 -5.62
N VAL A 111 -10.38 1.86 -6.96
CA VAL A 111 -11.57 1.41 -7.69
C VAL A 111 -11.84 -0.07 -7.47
N ALA A 112 -10.81 -0.92 -7.60
CA ALA A 112 -10.93 -2.34 -7.29
C ALA A 112 -11.33 -2.56 -5.83
N THR A 113 -10.80 -1.75 -4.90
CA THR A 113 -11.11 -1.84 -3.46
C THR A 113 -12.58 -1.52 -3.16
N ILE A 114 -13.21 -0.58 -3.87
CA ILE A 114 -14.67 -0.36 -3.77
C ILE A 114 -15.43 -1.65 -4.08
N GLY A 115 -15.09 -2.31 -5.19
CA GLY A 115 -15.68 -3.59 -5.59
C GLY A 115 -15.43 -4.68 -4.55
N VAL A 116 -14.21 -4.79 -4.03
CA VAL A 116 -13.85 -5.75 -2.97
C VAL A 116 -14.68 -5.53 -1.71
N LEU A 117 -14.77 -4.30 -1.22
CA LEU A 117 -15.52 -3.98 0.00
C LEU A 117 -17.02 -4.23 -0.20
N ALA A 118 -17.58 -3.84 -1.34
CA ALA A 118 -19.00 -4.06 -1.65
C ALA A 118 -19.33 -5.55 -1.79
N THR A 119 -18.53 -6.31 -2.53
CA THR A 119 -18.77 -7.74 -2.77
C THR A 119 -18.59 -8.58 -1.52
N LEU A 120 -17.50 -8.39 -0.77
CA LEU A 120 -17.27 -9.10 0.48
C LEU A 120 -18.22 -8.63 1.59
N GLY A 121 -18.57 -7.35 1.59
CA GLY A 121 -19.58 -6.78 2.50
C GLY A 121 -20.95 -7.41 2.31
N ALA A 122 -21.37 -7.65 1.07
CA ALA A 122 -22.63 -8.32 0.76
C ALA A 122 -22.57 -9.85 0.92
N ARG A 123 -21.40 -10.46 0.69
CA ARG A 123 -21.22 -11.92 0.69
C ARG A 123 -19.91 -12.30 1.42
N PRO A 124 -19.92 -12.36 2.77
CA PRO A 124 -18.72 -12.60 3.57
C PRO A 124 -18.37 -14.10 3.64
N THR A 125 -18.13 -14.74 2.50
CA THR A 125 -17.71 -16.15 2.45
C THR A 125 -16.20 -16.27 2.29
N LEU A 126 -15.64 -17.41 2.71
CA LEU A 126 -14.21 -17.70 2.55
C LEU A 126 -13.77 -17.61 1.09
N ALA A 127 -14.56 -18.16 0.16
CA ALA A 127 -14.24 -18.13 -1.28
C ALA A 127 -14.19 -16.70 -1.84
N VAL A 128 -15.18 -15.85 -1.49
CA VAL A 128 -15.19 -14.45 -1.90
C VAL A 128 -13.99 -13.73 -1.31
N LEU A 129 -13.73 -13.92 -0.01
CA LEU A 129 -12.57 -13.37 0.69
C LEU A 129 -11.25 -13.73 0.00
N THR A 130 -11.04 -15.01 -0.33
CA THR A 130 -9.83 -15.47 -1.00
C THR A 130 -9.68 -14.77 -2.35
N ALA A 131 -10.72 -14.77 -3.19
CA ALA A 131 -10.67 -14.17 -4.52
C ALA A 131 -10.36 -12.66 -4.46
N VAL A 132 -11.07 -11.91 -3.60
CA VAL A 132 -10.90 -10.46 -3.51
C VAL A 132 -9.56 -10.08 -2.88
N GLN A 133 -9.06 -10.85 -1.90
CA GLN A 133 -7.75 -10.58 -1.29
C GLN A 133 -6.61 -10.88 -2.27
N VAL A 134 -6.70 -11.98 -3.03
CA VAL A 134 -5.72 -12.29 -4.06
C VAL A 134 -5.68 -11.19 -5.11
N ALA A 135 -6.83 -10.80 -5.65
CA ALA A 135 -6.92 -9.75 -6.67
C ALA A 135 -6.42 -8.39 -6.15
N ARG A 136 -6.95 -7.91 -5.02
CA ARG A 136 -6.60 -6.58 -4.47
C ARG A 136 -5.12 -6.50 -4.10
N ARG A 137 -4.58 -7.52 -3.42
CA ARG A 137 -3.16 -7.53 -3.05
C ARG A 137 -2.28 -7.64 -4.29
N ALA A 138 -2.63 -8.45 -5.28
CA ALA A 138 -1.86 -8.51 -6.52
C ALA A 138 -1.83 -7.17 -7.25
N LEU A 139 -2.95 -6.44 -7.32
CA LEU A 139 -3.01 -5.09 -7.88
C LEU A 139 -2.13 -4.09 -7.11
N GLU A 140 -2.11 -4.17 -5.78
CA GLU A 140 -1.25 -3.33 -4.94
C GLU A 140 0.23 -3.55 -5.27
N HIS A 141 0.68 -4.81 -5.31
CA HIS A 141 2.09 -5.13 -5.59
C HIS A 141 2.48 -4.87 -7.05
N ALA A 142 1.59 -5.19 -7.99
CA ALA A 142 1.90 -5.11 -9.41
C ALA A 142 1.75 -3.69 -9.97
N ILE A 143 0.82 -2.89 -9.47
CA ILE A 143 0.42 -1.63 -10.14
C ILE A 143 0.60 -0.44 -9.21
N ALA A 144 -0.08 -0.44 -8.06
CA ALA A 144 -0.15 0.76 -7.23
C ALA A 144 1.20 1.09 -6.57
N LYS A 145 1.93 0.09 -6.08
CA LYS A 145 3.27 0.30 -5.51
C LYS A 145 4.25 0.89 -6.53
N PRO A 146 4.46 0.29 -7.74
CA PRO A 146 5.26 0.93 -8.79
C PRO A 146 4.74 2.32 -9.22
N GLY A 147 3.42 2.50 -9.28
CA GLY A 147 2.80 3.79 -9.58
C GLY A 147 3.15 4.87 -8.54
N ARG A 148 3.29 4.51 -7.26
CA ARG A 148 3.75 5.43 -6.20
C ARG A 148 5.26 5.69 -6.29
N GLU A 149 6.05 4.69 -6.66
CA GLU A 149 7.50 4.86 -6.91
C GLU A 149 7.76 5.91 -7.98
N LEU A 150 6.93 5.96 -9.03
CA LEU A 150 6.98 7.02 -10.02
C LEU A 150 6.74 8.43 -9.43
N LEU A 151 5.93 8.58 -8.38
CA LEU A 151 5.75 9.90 -7.73
C LEU A 151 7.01 10.34 -6.99
N TYR A 152 7.72 9.40 -6.37
CA TYR A 152 8.98 9.69 -5.67
C TYR A 152 10.09 10.17 -6.61
N ASP A 153 10.07 9.77 -7.88
CA ASP A 153 11.04 10.25 -8.89
C ASP A 153 10.93 11.75 -9.20
N ARG A 154 9.89 12.43 -8.71
CA ARG A 154 9.77 13.90 -8.80
C ARG A 154 10.49 14.64 -7.67
N ALA A 155 10.99 13.93 -6.66
CA ALA A 155 11.67 14.50 -5.50
C ALA A 155 13.19 14.30 -5.60
N ASP A 156 13.96 15.23 -5.03
CA ASP A 156 15.42 15.08 -4.92
C ASP A 156 15.80 13.78 -4.22
N ARG A 157 16.94 13.19 -4.60
CA ARG A 157 17.39 11.86 -4.15
C ARG A 157 17.40 11.69 -2.63
N GLU A 158 17.82 12.72 -1.89
CA GLU A 158 17.84 12.70 -0.42
C GLU A 158 16.42 12.70 0.16
N VAL A 159 15.53 13.54 -0.37
CA VAL A 159 14.11 13.64 0.02
C VAL A 159 13.37 12.36 -0.33
N LYS A 160 13.68 11.73 -1.47
CA LYS A 160 13.14 10.42 -1.86
C LYS A 160 13.48 9.35 -0.82
N LEU A 161 14.76 9.20 -0.46
CA LEU A 161 15.18 8.13 0.47
C LEU A 161 14.63 8.36 1.89
N LYS A 162 14.70 9.60 2.41
CA LYS A 162 14.16 9.94 3.74
C LYS A 162 12.64 9.86 3.77
N GLY A 163 11.98 10.45 2.78
CA GLY A 163 10.54 10.52 2.67
C GLY A 163 9.90 9.15 2.46
N GLN A 164 10.48 8.31 1.60
CA GLN A 164 10.01 6.94 1.41
C GLN A 164 10.09 6.14 2.71
N ASN A 165 11.23 6.17 3.42
CA ASN A 165 11.35 5.48 4.70
C ASN A 165 10.35 6.03 5.74
N ALA A 166 10.14 7.35 5.80
CA ALA A 166 9.17 7.97 6.71
C ALA A 166 7.73 7.54 6.40
N VAL A 167 7.37 7.41 5.12
CA VAL A 167 6.05 6.95 4.69
C VAL A 167 5.87 5.46 5.01
N ASP A 168 6.84 4.62 4.63
CA ASP A 168 6.76 3.17 4.78
C ASP A 168 6.77 2.73 6.25
N THR A 169 7.33 3.54 7.14
CA THR A 169 7.38 3.25 8.58
C THR A 169 6.36 4.08 9.35
N ALA A 170 6.63 5.36 9.59
CA ALA A 170 5.86 6.18 10.50
C ALA A 170 4.42 6.43 10.00
N VAL A 171 4.24 6.83 8.73
CA VAL A 171 2.91 7.12 8.18
C VAL A 171 2.08 5.85 8.08
N TYR A 172 2.65 4.76 7.56
CA TYR A 172 1.95 3.48 7.45
C TYR A 172 1.50 2.98 8.83
N ARG A 173 2.39 3.00 9.83
CA ARG A 173 2.08 2.55 11.20
C ARG A 173 1.07 3.46 11.91
N ALA A 174 1.19 4.77 11.76
CA ALA A 174 0.19 5.71 12.28
C ALA A 174 -1.17 5.48 11.62
N GLY A 175 -1.19 5.24 10.30
CA GLY A 175 -2.37 4.88 9.54
C GLY A 175 -3.03 3.60 10.07
N ASP A 176 -2.27 2.53 10.26
CA ASP A 176 -2.79 1.27 10.84
C ASP A 176 -3.38 1.49 12.24
N MET A 177 -2.73 2.29 13.08
CA MET A 177 -3.22 2.60 14.43
C MET A 177 -4.56 3.35 14.39
N VAL A 178 -4.63 4.45 13.64
CA VAL A 178 -5.85 5.26 13.49
C VAL A 178 -6.98 4.43 12.87
N SER A 179 -6.65 3.61 11.88
CA SER A 179 -7.60 2.72 11.22
C SER A 179 -8.12 1.63 12.17
N GLY A 180 -7.26 1.11 13.04
CA GLY A 180 -7.63 0.18 14.10
C GLY A 180 -8.63 0.80 15.08
N TRP A 181 -8.42 2.06 15.49
CA TRP A 181 -9.39 2.78 16.33
C TRP A 181 -10.69 3.07 15.60
N LEU A 182 -10.64 3.41 14.32
CA LEU A 182 -11.85 3.58 13.51
C LEU A 182 -12.64 2.27 13.44
N VAL A 183 -11.98 1.15 13.15
CA VAL A 183 -12.61 -0.18 13.14
C VAL A 183 -13.20 -0.51 14.51
N ALA A 184 -12.44 -0.31 15.59
CA ALA A 184 -12.92 -0.58 16.95
C ALA A 184 -14.11 0.31 17.34
N GLY A 185 -14.08 1.60 16.98
CA GLY A 185 -15.16 2.55 17.22
C GLY A 185 -16.44 2.19 16.47
N LEU A 186 -16.33 1.84 15.18
CA LEU A 186 -17.47 1.35 14.40
C LEU A 186 -17.99 0.00 14.94
N GLY A 187 -17.09 -0.88 15.40
CA GLY A 187 -17.45 -2.11 16.09
C GLY A 187 -18.23 -1.86 17.38
N ALA A 188 -17.85 -0.86 18.17
CA ALA A 188 -18.57 -0.44 19.37
C ALA A 188 -19.97 0.12 19.07
N LEU A 189 -20.18 0.66 17.86
CA LEU A 189 -21.50 1.06 17.35
C LEU A 189 -22.30 -0.12 16.76
N GLY A 190 -21.80 -1.35 16.87
CA GLY A 190 -22.46 -2.57 16.39
C GLY A 190 -22.17 -2.94 14.93
N MET A 191 -21.29 -2.21 14.23
CA MET A 191 -20.91 -2.55 12.86
C MET A 191 -19.89 -3.70 12.88
N VAL A 192 -20.30 -4.88 12.42
CA VAL A 192 -19.45 -6.08 12.33
C VAL A 192 -19.55 -6.75 10.96
N GLY A 193 -18.58 -7.62 10.65
CA GLY A 193 -18.58 -8.42 9.43
C GLY A 193 -18.80 -7.60 8.15
N GLY A 194 -19.86 -7.93 7.41
CA GLY A 194 -20.19 -7.25 6.16
C GLY A 194 -20.57 -5.77 6.32
N GLY A 195 -21.32 -5.42 7.37
CA GLY A 195 -21.71 -4.03 7.64
C GLY A 195 -20.50 -3.13 7.91
N LEU A 196 -19.49 -3.66 8.61
CA LEU A 196 -18.24 -2.97 8.85
C LEU A 196 -17.46 -2.72 7.54
N LEU A 197 -17.42 -3.69 6.61
CA LEU A 197 -16.78 -3.50 5.31
C LEU A 197 -17.48 -2.42 4.48
N LEU A 198 -18.82 -2.42 4.47
CA LEU A 198 -19.61 -1.44 3.74
C LEU A 198 -19.40 -0.01 4.28
N ALA A 199 -19.19 0.14 5.59
CA ALA A 199 -18.88 1.44 6.21
C ALA A 199 -17.56 2.06 5.71
N PHE A 200 -16.65 1.26 5.15
CA PHE A 200 -15.38 1.74 4.57
C PHE A 200 -15.46 2.05 3.06
N VAL A 201 -16.57 1.74 2.39
CA VAL A 201 -16.77 2.08 0.96
C VAL A 201 -16.61 3.58 0.69
N PRO A 202 -17.16 4.51 1.51
CA PRO A 202 -16.94 5.95 1.31
C PRO A 202 -15.46 6.34 1.34
N ILE A 203 -14.65 5.70 2.20
CA ILE A 203 -13.20 5.95 2.26
C ILE A 203 -12.53 5.53 0.96
N ALA A 204 -12.90 4.38 0.40
CA ALA A 204 -12.38 3.93 -0.90
C ALA A 204 -12.82 4.86 -2.06
N VAL A 205 -14.03 5.41 -2.02
CA VAL A 205 -14.51 6.42 -2.99
C VAL A 205 -13.70 7.71 -2.88
N VAL A 206 -13.48 8.22 -1.65
CA VAL A 206 -12.62 9.38 -1.41
C VAL A 206 -11.20 9.12 -1.91
N TRP A 207 -10.70 7.90 -1.74
CA TRP A 207 -9.40 7.49 -2.23
C TRP A 207 -9.32 7.48 -3.76
N THR A 208 -10.33 6.94 -4.45
CA THR A 208 -10.41 7.03 -5.93
C THR A 208 -10.43 8.47 -6.40
N TRP A 209 -11.30 9.31 -5.80
CA TRP A 209 -11.40 10.72 -6.14
C TRP A 209 -10.07 11.44 -5.95
N PHE A 210 -9.42 11.22 -4.80
CA PHE A 210 -8.12 11.80 -4.48
C PHE A 210 -7.05 11.37 -5.48
N ALA A 211 -6.97 10.08 -5.80
CA ALA A 211 -6.01 9.54 -6.77
C ALA A 211 -6.18 10.17 -8.16
N GLY A 212 -7.43 10.41 -8.59
CA GLY A 212 -7.73 11.08 -9.86
C GLY A 212 -7.35 12.56 -9.91
N ARG A 213 -7.13 13.21 -8.75
CA ARG A 213 -6.68 14.61 -8.66
C ARG A 213 -5.15 14.76 -8.66
N ILE A 214 -4.40 13.66 -8.68
CA ILE A 214 -2.93 13.72 -8.70
C ILE A 214 -2.48 14.27 -10.06
N ALA A 215 -1.78 15.41 -10.06
CA ALA A 215 -1.38 16.08 -11.28
C ALA A 215 -0.49 15.18 -12.19
N PRO A 216 -0.76 15.15 -13.52
CA PRO A 216 0.10 14.49 -14.50
C PRO A 216 1.55 14.96 -14.40
N ARG A 217 2.51 14.16 -14.90
CA ARG A 217 3.89 14.66 -15.05
C ARG A 217 3.83 15.77 -16.10
N GLU A 218 4.24 16.98 -15.75
CA GLU A 218 4.71 17.91 -16.77
C GLU A 218 5.99 17.29 -17.34
N GLY A 219 5.97 17.06 -18.66
CA GLY A 219 6.99 16.32 -19.40
C GLY A 219 8.29 17.08 -19.56
#